data_AF-A0AAU0Z6J4-F1
#
_entry.id   AF-A0AAU0Z6J4-F1
#
_cell.length_a   1.000
_cell.length_b   1.000
_cell.length_c   1.000
_cell.angle_alpha   90.00
_cell.angle_beta   90.00
_cell.angle_gamma   90.00
#
_symmetry.space_group_name_H-M   'P 1'
#
loop_
_entity.id
_entity.type
_entity.pdbx_description
1 polymer ?
#
loop_
_entity_poly.entity_id
_entity_poly.type
_entity_poly.pdbx_seq_one_letter_code
_entity_poly.pdbx_strand_id
1 'polypeptide(L)'
;MRLPRPRSLAGQLFAMQVVLVAVVVAGCALFTYVSDRGQAENSARRQATATARAVADARSVREAASGAQDPTVRLQPYAREVQRHTGVDFVTIMDPHGIRWTHPDERQIGERYLGHIGPALKGHTFSETYTGTLGPSVRVVTPVYDEGRHRVVGLVSAGITIDVITAQAQGQVLAVAGVALAALVLGGIGTYVINARLRRHTHGMNATELSRMHAYHQAALHAVREGLVMLDGQRRIALINDGARVLLGVAEGDDAVGRSVAELGLPAPLTGALLAAEPRVDEVHLTVDRVVVVNTSPVASGDRRGTVVTLRDHTELQAVMGELDSERGFTRALRSQAHEAANRLHTVVSLIELGRADEAVDFATAELELAQALTDQVVGAVHEPVLAALLLGKAAQANEHGVELVVSADTRIDDGLLPQVLPARDLVTVLGNLVDNAVDASQGSPGARVTVTARTEDDVLLLRVADTGPGVDPAHVDAVFERGWSTKPKPSGAGGRGLGLALVRQALARCGGVLDLGRSAEGGAEFTVRVPIAPAPLIRSPESPAPDGVTAAGLCPGPRASIAGGAEIGGTADGARSGEAGNVGTVGRGPHE
;
A
#
# COMPACT_ATOMS: atom_id res chain seq x y z
N MET A 1 38.63 5.37 -13.58
CA MET A 1 37.50 5.57 -14.52
C MET A 1 36.21 5.12 -13.84
N ARG A 2 35.23 6.03 -13.64
CA ARG A 2 33.90 5.67 -13.12
C ARG A 2 33.04 5.24 -14.31
N LEU A 3 32.65 3.98 -14.38
CA LEU A 3 31.72 3.48 -15.40
C LEU A 3 30.35 4.16 -15.22
N PRO A 4 29.73 4.66 -16.31
CA PRO A 4 28.40 5.27 -16.24
C PRO A 4 27.37 4.21 -15.85
N ARG A 5 26.68 4.40 -14.73
CA ARG A 5 25.58 3.52 -14.31
C ARG A 5 24.38 3.75 -15.24
N PRO A 6 23.85 2.72 -15.93
CA PRO A 6 22.67 2.88 -16.76
C PRO A 6 21.45 3.20 -15.89
N ARG A 7 20.75 4.29 -16.25
CA ARG A 7 19.55 4.80 -15.56
C ARG A 7 18.28 3.97 -15.85
N SER A 8 18.33 3.03 -16.80
CA SER A 8 17.19 2.18 -17.16
C SER A 8 17.49 0.71 -16.89
N LEU A 9 16.48 -0.03 -16.44
CA LEU A 9 16.54 -1.46 -16.13
C LEU A 9 16.95 -2.29 -17.36
N ALA A 10 16.50 -1.89 -18.54
CA ALA A 10 16.91 -2.47 -19.82
C ALA A 10 18.42 -2.28 -20.10
N GLY A 11 18.98 -1.12 -19.76
CA GLY A 11 20.42 -0.87 -19.91
C GLY A 11 21.27 -1.70 -18.94
N GLN A 12 20.76 -1.96 -17.73
CA GLN A 12 21.42 -2.85 -16.77
C GLN A 12 21.42 -4.31 -17.23
N LEU A 13 20.29 -4.80 -17.72
CA LEU A 13 20.18 -6.15 -18.28
C LEU A 13 21.09 -6.34 -19.50
N PHE A 14 21.12 -5.37 -20.41
CA PHE A 14 22.01 -5.43 -21.57
C PHE A 14 23.49 -5.41 -21.16
N ALA A 15 23.88 -4.53 -20.22
CA ALA A 15 25.25 -4.48 -19.71
C ALA A 15 25.65 -5.81 -19.05
N MET A 16 24.77 -6.42 -18.25
CA MET A 16 25.01 -7.73 -17.65
C MET A 16 25.18 -8.82 -18.71
N GLN A 17 24.37 -8.79 -19.78
CA GLN A 17 24.50 -9.73 -20.90
C GLN A 17 25.83 -9.57 -21.64
N VAL A 18 26.26 -8.33 -21.90
CA VAL A 18 27.57 -8.06 -22.53
C VAL A 18 28.71 -8.63 -21.69
N VAL A 19 28.66 -8.43 -20.37
CA VAL A 19 29.66 -9.00 -19.44
C VAL A 19 29.64 -10.52 -19.47
N LEU A 20 28.46 -11.14 -19.41
CA LEU A 20 28.33 -12.60 -19.45
C LEU A 20 28.90 -13.18 -20.75
N VAL A 21 28.54 -12.61 -21.91
CA VAL A 21 29.05 -13.07 -23.20
C VAL A 21 30.57 -12.88 -23.26
N ALA A 22 31.11 -11.75 -22.80
CA ALA A 22 32.56 -11.53 -22.76
C ALA A 22 33.28 -12.58 -21.91
N VAL A 23 32.74 -12.94 -20.74
CA VAL A 23 33.29 -13.98 -19.87
C VAL A 23 33.25 -15.34 -20.54
N VAL A 24 32.14 -15.72 -21.17
CA VAL A 24 32.00 -17.01 -21.88
C VAL A 24 32.99 -17.09 -23.05
N VAL A 25 33.13 -16.01 -23.83
CA VAL A 25 34.04 -15.95 -24.97
C VAL A 25 35.49 -16.04 -24.52
N ALA A 26 35.88 -15.30 -23.48
CA ALA A 26 37.22 -15.37 -22.91
C ALA A 26 37.52 -16.79 -22.36
N GLY A 27 36.53 -17.40 -21.69
CA GLY A 27 36.63 -18.78 -21.19
C GLY A 27 36.80 -19.80 -22.31
N CYS A 28 36.00 -19.73 -23.37
CA CYS A 28 36.13 -20.59 -24.55
C CYS A 28 37.48 -20.40 -25.25
N ALA A 29 37.92 -19.16 -25.47
CA ALA A 29 39.20 -18.87 -26.11
C ALA A 29 40.40 -19.37 -25.29
N LEU A 30 40.33 -19.25 -23.96
CA LEU A 30 41.34 -19.80 -23.06
C LEU A 30 41.34 -21.34 -23.11
N PHE A 31 40.16 -21.96 -23.08
CA PHE A 31 40.02 -23.41 -23.15
C PHE A 31 40.57 -24.00 -24.45
N THR A 32 40.26 -23.39 -25.61
CA THR A 32 40.80 -23.84 -26.90
C THR A 32 42.32 -23.67 -26.95
N TYR A 33 42.85 -22.53 -26.51
CA TYR A 33 44.29 -22.28 -26.46
C TYR A 33 45.06 -23.31 -25.63
N VAL A 34 44.55 -23.65 -24.43
CA VAL A 34 45.18 -24.63 -23.53
C VAL A 34 45.04 -26.05 -24.09
N SER A 35 43.88 -26.39 -24.64
CA SER A 35 43.59 -27.74 -25.15
C SER A 35 44.38 -28.08 -26.41
N ASP A 36 44.49 -27.15 -27.36
CA ASP A 36 45.20 -27.36 -28.62
C ASP A 36 46.69 -27.62 -28.39
N ARG A 37 47.32 -26.85 -27.48
CA ARG A 37 48.74 -27.02 -27.16
C ARG A 37 49.03 -28.40 -26.57
N GLY A 38 48.24 -28.82 -25.58
CA GLY A 38 48.42 -30.13 -24.93
C GLY A 38 48.18 -31.30 -25.88
N GLN A 39 47.18 -31.19 -26.78
CA GLN A 39 46.94 -32.23 -27.78
C GLN A 39 48.05 -32.33 -28.83
N ALA A 40 48.58 -31.20 -29.29
CA ALA A 40 49.67 -31.17 -30.27
C ALA A 40 50.95 -31.84 -29.72
N GLU A 41 51.39 -31.47 -28.51
CA GLU A 41 52.58 -32.06 -27.87
C GLU A 41 52.41 -33.58 -27.63
N ASN A 42 51.22 -34.02 -27.20
CA ASN A 42 50.93 -35.43 -26.98
C ASN A 42 50.91 -36.25 -28.28
N SER A 43 50.35 -35.70 -29.36
CA SER A 43 50.35 -36.35 -30.67
C SER A 43 51.76 -36.43 -31.25
N ALA A 44 52.54 -35.35 -31.15
CA ALA A 44 53.94 -35.34 -31.56
C ALA A 44 54.77 -36.40 -30.79
N ARG A 45 54.59 -36.48 -29.47
CA ARG A 45 55.26 -37.48 -28.62
C ARG A 45 54.92 -38.92 -29.02
N ARG A 46 53.65 -39.22 -29.29
CA ARG A 46 53.22 -40.55 -29.74
C ARG A 46 53.85 -40.93 -31.07
N GLN A 47 53.80 -40.03 -32.06
CA GLN A 47 54.38 -40.25 -33.38
C GLN A 47 55.90 -40.43 -33.31
N ALA A 48 56.61 -39.52 -32.64
CA ALA A 48 58.05 -39.62 -32.45
C ALA A 48 58.46 -40.91 -31.72
N THR A 49 57.66 -41.36 -30.74
CA THR A 49 57.91 -42.64 -30.04
C THR A 49 57.78 -43.84 -30.97
N ALA A 50 56.70 -43.87 -31.77
CA ALA A 50 56.46 -44.96 -32.71
C ALA A 50 57.59 -45.04 -33.76
N THR A 51 57.98 -43.90 -34.33
CA THR A 51 59.07 -43.82 -35.31
C THR A 51 60.41 -44.21 -34.69
N ALA A 52 60.79 -43.64 -33.53
CA ALA A 52 62.05 -43.94 -32.88
C ALA A 52 62.20 -45.43 -32.57
N ARG A 53 61.14 -46.05 -32.02
CA ARG A 53 61.13 -47.50 -31.72
C ARG A 53 61.19 -48.35 -32.98
N ALA A 54 60.42 -48.01 -34.01
CA ALA A 54 60.43 -48.75 -35.27
C ALA A 54 61.81 -48.72 -35.95
N VAL A 55 62.49 -47.57 -35.92
CA VAL A 55 63.87 -47.43 -36.43
C VAL A 55 64.85 -48.23 -35.58
N ALA A 56 64.72 -48.22 -34.25
CA ALA A 56 65.61 -48.98 -33.37
C ALA A 56 65.45 -50.50 -33.46
N ASP A 57 64.24 -50.98 -33.74
CA ASP A 57 63.95 -52.41 -33.94
C ASP A 57 64.29 -52.89 -35.37
N ALA A 58 64.57 -51.98 -36.31
CA ALA A 58 64.88 -52.32 -37.68
C ALA A 58 66.19 -53.14 -37.77
N ARG A 59 66.13 -54.27 -38.48
CA ARG A 59 67.30 -55.15 -38.68
C ARG A 59 68.48 -54.43 -39.32
N SER A 60 68.22 -53.60 -40.33
CA SER A 60 69.25 -52.79 -41.01
C SER A 60 69.98 -51.83 -40.09
N VAL A 61 69.28 -51.27 -39.09
CA VAL A 61 69.87 -50.35 -38.10
C VAL A 61 70.74 -51.11 -37.11
N ARG A 62 70.27 -52.25 -36.61
CA ARG A 62 71.03 -53.10 -35.68
C ARG A 62 72.33 -53.62 -36.31
N GLU A 63 72.25 -54.16 -37.52
CA GLU A 63 73.43 -54.67 -38.24
C GLU A 63 74.46 -53.59 -38.56
N ALA A 64 74.01 -52.39 -38.94
CA ALA A 64 74.91 -51.28 -39.21
C ALA A 64 75.53 -50.71 -37.92
N ALA A 65 74.80 -50.73 -36.80
CA ALA A 65 75.30 -50.26 -35.50
C ALA A 65 76.30 -51.21 -34.84
N SER A 66 76.22 -52.53 -35.08
CA SER A 66 77.07 -53.52 -34.40
C SER A 66 78.36 -53.89 -35.17
N GLY A 67 78.45 -53.65 -36.48
CA GLY A 67 79.56 -54.19 -37.27
C GLY A 67 79.96 -53.47 -38.56
N ALA A 68 79.38 -52.30 -38.89
CA ALA A 68 79.80 -51.55 -40.08
C ALA A 68 81.04 -50.69 -39.80
N GLN A 69 82.00 -50.68 -40.73
CA GLN A 69 83.22 -49.86 -40.63
C GLN A 69 82.92 -48.36 -40.79
N ASP A 70 81.85 -48.02 -41.52
CA ASP A 70 81.24 -46.68 -41.56
C ASP A 70 79.69 -46.79 -41.52
N PRO A 71 79.08 -46.67 -40.33
CA PRO A 71 77.63 -46.74 -40.17
C PRO A 71 76.88 -45.63 -40.92
N THR A 72 77.51 -44.47 -41.16
CA THR A 72 76.89 -43.29 -41.78
C THR A 72 76.40 -43.59 -43.18
N VAL A 73 77.21 -44.28 -43.99
CA VAL A 73 76.90 -44.60 -45.40
C VAL A 73 75.62 -45.42 -45.54
N ARG A 74 75.35 -46.34 -44.59
CA ARG A 74 74.14 -47.18 -44.59
C ARG A 74 72.95 -46.50 -43.92
N LEU A 75 73.20 -45.79 -42.82
CA LEU A 75 72.14 -45.29 -41.95
C LEU A 75 71.57 -43.95 -42.41
N GLN A 76 72.37 -43.06 -43.00
CA GLN A 76 71.92 -41.71 -43.38
C GLN A 76 70.84 -41.73 -44.48
N PRO A 77 70.96 -42.53 -45.57
CA PRO A 77 69.89 -42.65 -46.57
C PRO A 77 68.60 -43.21 -45.95
N TYR A 78 68.71 -44.23 -45.11
CA TYR A 78 67.58 -44.85 -44.41
C TYR A 78 66.88 -43.85 -43.47
N ALA A 79 67.63 -43.10 -42.66
CA ALA A 79 67.09 -42.09 -41.76
C ALA A 79 66.32 -41.00 -42.51
N ARG A 80 66.85 -40.51 -43.65
CA ARG A 80 66.15 -39.53 -44.51
C ARG A 80 64.90 -40.10 -45.17
N GLU A 81 64.87 -41.40 -45.46
CA GLU A 81 63.69 -42.06 -46.02
C GLU A 81 62.59 -42.25 -44.98
N VAL A 82 62.94 -42.69 -43.78
CA VAL A 82 62.01 -42.75 -42.64
C VAL A 82 61.46 -41.36 -42.31
N GLN A 83 62.33 -40.34 -42.30
CA GLN A 83 61.92 -38.95 -42.08
C GLN A 83 60.84 -38.51 -43.08
N ARG A 84 61.06 -38.75 -44.38
CA ARG A 84 60.12 -38.40 -45.46
C ARG A 84 58.79 -39.15 -45.38
N HIS A 85 58.79 -40.42 -44.99
CA HIS A 85 57.58 -41.24 -44.98
C HIS A 85 56.78 -41.19 -43.67
N THR A 86 57.39 -40.81 -42.55
CA THR A 86 56.72 -40.81 -41.24
C THR A 86 56.33 -39.42 -40.73
N GLY A 87 56.73 -38.36 -41.45
CA GLY A 87 56.40 -36.97 -41.10
C GLY A 87 57.04 -36.49 -39.80
N VAL A 88 58.18 -37.11 -39.40
CA VAL A 88 59.01 -36.58 -38.32
C VAL A 88 60.04 -35.61 -38.90
N ASP A 89 60.41 -34.58 -38.14
CA ASP A 89 61.32 -33.54 -38.65
C ASP A 89 62.78 -33.96 -38.62
N PHE A 90 63.13 -34.95 -37.78
CA PHE A 90 64.46 -35.57 -37.80
C PHE A 90 64.47 -37.00 -37.26
N VAL A 91 65.40 -37.79 -37.79
CA VAL A 91 65.79 -39.11 -37.27
C VAL A 91 67.32 -39.13 -37.15
N THR A 92 67.80 -39.24 -35.93
CA THR A 92 69.23 -39.25 -35.58
C THR A 92 69.57 -40.57 -34.92
N ILE A 93 70.39 -41.36 -35.61
CA ILE A 93 70.98 -42.59 -35.10
C ILE A 93 72.41 -42.25 -34.65
N MET A 94 72.79 -42.71 -33.47
CA MET A 94 74.06 -42.36 -32.84
C MET A 94 74.66 -43.55 -32.11
N ASP A 95 75.96 -43.48 -31.86
CA ASP A 95 76.66 -44.47 -31.05
C ASP A 95 76.30 -44.34 -29.54
N PRO A 96 76.72 -45.29 -28.68
CA PRO A 96 76.50 -45.20 -27.24
C PRO A 96 77.21 -44.02 -26.54
N HIS A 97 78.17 -43.36 -27.20
CA HIS A 97 78.84 -42.16 -26.69
C HIS A 97 78.09 -40.85 -27.07
N GLY A 98 77.05 -40.96 -27.92
CA GLY A 98 76.25 -39.85 -28.40
C GLY A 98 76.82 -39.17 -29.64
N ILE A 99 77.71 -39.80 -30.39
CA ILE A 99 78.22 -39.30 -31.69
C ILE A 99 77.23 -39.70 -32.79
N ARG A 100 76.76 -38.70 -33.54
CA ARG A 100 75.68 -38.87 -34.54
C ARG A 100 76.21 -39.51 -35.83
N TRP A 101 75.61 -40.62 -36.24
CA TRP A 101 75.77 -41.20 -37.58
C TRP A 101 74.79 -40.63 -38.59
N THR A 102 73.64 -40.13 -38.14
CA THR A 102 72.62 -39.53 -39.03
C THR A 102 72.09 -38.23 -38.50
N HIS A 103 71.81 -37.28 -39.39
CA HIS A 103 71.17 -36.01 -39.07
C HIS A 103 70.61 -35.35 -40.35
N PRO A 104 69.50 -34.59 -40.30
CA PRO A 104 68.98 -33.89 -41.49
C PRO A 104 69.99 -32.90 -42.08
N ASP A 105 70.62 -32.09 -41.23
CA ASP A 105 71.78 -31.26 -41.58
C ASP A 105 73.06 -32.10 -41.53
N GLU A 106 73.70 -32.30 -42.68
CA GLU A 106 74.90 -33.12 -42.85
C GLU A 106 76.10 -32.59 -42.08
N ARG A 107 76.14 -31.28 -41.77
CA ARG A 107 77.22 -30.67 -40.98
C ARG A 107 77.24 -31.11 -39.52
N GLN A 108 76.16 -31.75 -39.06
CA GLN A 108 76.00 -32.21 -37.68
C GLN A 108 76.31 -33.72 -37.52
N ILE A 109 76.63 -34.41 -38.61
CA ILE A 109 77.06 -35.81 -38.58
C ILE A 109 78.49 -35.87 -38.04
N GLY A 110 78.78 -36.80 -37.13
CA GLY A 110 80.04 -36.90 -36.39
C GLY A 110 80.11 -36.03 -35.13
N GLU A 111 79.22 -35.05 -34.99
CA GLU A 111 79.16 -34.18 -33.81
C GLU A 111 78.34 -34.82 -32.67
N ARG A 112 78.60 -34.39 -31.43
CA ARG A 112 77.91 -34.90 -30.24
C ARG A 112 76.43 -34.47 -30.21
N TYR A 113 75.56 -35.38 -29.83
CA TYR A 113 74.13 -35.16 -29.69
C TYR A 113 73.82 -34.13 -28.58
N LEU A 114 72.94 -33.18 -28.89
CA LEU A 114 72.48 -32.14 -27.97
C LEU A 114 71.13 -32.55 -27.34
N GLY A 115 71.19 -33.19 -26.18
CA GLY A 115 70.03 -33.64 -25.39
C GLY A 115 70.44 -34.68 -24.35
N HIS A 116 69.46 -35.25 -23.64
CA HIS A 116 69.76 -36.32 -22.69
C HIS A 116 69.84 -37.66 -23.41
N ILE A 117 70.75 -38.54 -22.97
CA ILE A 117 70.86 -39.93 -23.47
C ILE A 117 70.92 -40.97 -22.34
N GLY A 118 71.11 -40.52 -21.10
CA GLY A 118 71.32 -41.37 -19.92
C GLY A 118 70.24 -42.46 -19.71
N PRO A 119 68.93 -42.13 -19.77
CA PRO A 119 67.89 -43.14 -19.60
C PRO A 119 67.89 -44.20 -20.71
N ALA A 120 68.16 -43.80 -21.96
CA ALA A 120 68.23 -44.71 -23.10
C ALA A 120 69.44 -45.64 -23.01
N LEU A 121 70.58 -45.16 -22.53
CA LEU A 121 71.76 -46.01 -22.24
C LEU A 121 71.49 -47.07 -21.16
N LYS A 122 70.55 -46.81 -20.24
CA LYS A 122 70.06 -47.78 -19.25
C LYS A 122 68.97 -48.71 -19.78
N GLY A 123 68.63 -48.61 -21.07
CA GLY A 123 67.61 -49.44 -21.71
C GLY A 123 66.20 -48.86 -21.75
N HIS A 124 65.99 -47.63 -21.28
CA HIS A 124 64.66 -47.00 -21.21
C HIS A 124 64.40 -46.01 -22.34
N THR A 125 63.36 -46.24 -23.14
CA THR A 125 62.83 -45.20 -24.05
C THR A 125 62.24 -44.06 -23.22
N PHE A 126 62.62 -42.82 -23.52
CA PHE A 126 62.04 -41.65 -22.87
C PHE A 126 61.82 -40.52 -23.87
N SER A 127 60.88 -39.64 -23.55
CA SER A 127 60.58 -38.44 -24.33
C SER A 127 61.03 -37.20 -23.57
N GLU A 128 61.54 -36.22 -24.28
CA GLU A 128 61.85 -34.90 -23.73
C GLU A 128 61.44 -33.79 -24.69
N THR A 129 61.20 -32.61 -24.13
CA THR A 129 61.08 -31.37 -24.90
C THR A 129 62.38 -30.62 -24.72
N TYR A 130 63.13 -30.42 -25.80
CA TYR A 130 64.46 -29.80 -25.75
C TYR A 130 64.69 -28.94 -26.99
N THR A 131 65.44 -27.86 -26.85
CA THR A 131 65.81 -26.98 -27.96
C THR A 131 67.10 -27.48 -28.60
N GLY A 132 66.97 -28.10 -29.77
CA GLY A 132 68.11 -28.67 -30.52
C GLY A 132 68.59 -27.75 -31.64
N THR A 133 69.39 -28.31 -32.53
CA THR A 133 69.88 -27.65 -33.76
C THR A 133 68.78 -27.18 -34.69
N LEU A 134 67.61 -27.83 -34.65
CA LEU A 134 66.42 -27.50 -35.45
C LEU A 134 65.36 -26.70 -34.66
N GLY A 135 65.69 -26.22 -33.45
CA GLY A 135 64.75 -25.49 -32.59
C GLY A 135 64.02 -26.35 -31.54
N PRO A 136 62.97 -25.81 -30.89
CA PRO A 136 62.22 -26.51 -29.86
C PRO A 136 61.44 -27.69 -30.48
N SER A 137 61.68 -28.89 -29.96
CA SER A 137 61.08 -30.12 -30.46
C SER A 137 60.70 -31.07 -29.33
N VAL A 138 59.62 -31.82 -29.54
CA VAL A 138 59.33 -33.03 -28.77
C VAL A 138 60.10 -34.16 -29.43
N ARG A 139 61.00 -34.78 -28.68
CA ARG A 139 61.86 -35.85 -29.17
C ARG A 139 61.80 -37.06 -28.28
N VAL A 140 62.07 -38.21 -28.87
CA VAL A 140 62.08 -39.50 -28.18
C VAL A 140 63.39 -40.19 -28.46
N VAL A 141 64.08 -40.57 -27.40
CA VAL A 141 65.35 -41.30 -27.47
C VAL A 141 65.12 -42.72 -27.01
N THR A 142 65.51 -43.68 -27.83
CA THR A 142 65.34 -45.12 -27.56
C THR A 142 66.64 -45.88 -27.81
N PRO A 143 66.96 -46.91 -27.01
CA PRO A 143 68.11 -47.77 -27.25
C PRO A 143 67.93 -48.65 -28.49
N VAL A 144 69.04 -48.92 -29.18
CA VAL A 144 69.20 -49.98 -30.17
C VAL A 144 69.94 -51.12 -29.48
N TYR A 145 69.37 -52.31 -29.53
CA TYR A 145 69.96 -53.50 -28.93
C TYR A 145 70.62 -54.41 -29.95
N ASP A 146 71.63 -55.17 -29.51
CA ASP A 146 72.21 -56.28 -30.27
C ASP A 146 71.19 -57.42 -30.53
N GLU A 147 71.50 -58.38 -31.41
CA GLU A 147 70.60 -59.49 -31.80
C GLU A 147 70.05 -60.28 -30.60
N GLY A 148 70.85 -60.43 -29.52
CA GLY A 148 70.44 -61.07 -28.26
C GLY A 148 69.73 -60.17 -27.24
N ARG A 149 69.51 -58.89 -27.52
CA ARG A 149 68.96 -57.87 -26.58
C ARG A 149 69.75 -57.66 -25.27
N HIS A 150 71.01 -58.09 -25.23
CA HIS A 150 71.82 -58.03 -24.00
C HIS A 150 72.61 -56.74 -23.84
N ARG A 151 72.90 -56.01 -24.92
CA ARG A 151 73.72 -54.78 -24.89
C ARG A 151 73.13 -53.71 -25.82
N VAL A 152 73.20 -52.45 -25.37
CA VAL A 152 72.88 -51.27 -26.19
C VAL A 152 74.06 -51.01 -27.13
N VAL A 153 73.81 -51.12 -28.44
CA VAL A 153 74.81 -50.94 -29.51
C VAL A 153 74.72 -49.58 -30.20
N GLY A 154 73.64 -48.84 -29.94
CA GLY A 154 73.43 -47.48 -30.43
C GLY A 154 72.17 -46.87 -29.83
N LEU A 155 71.87 -45.63 -30.19
CA LEU A 155 70.66 -44.92 -29.77
C LEU A 155 69.98 -44.31 -30.99
N VAL A 156 68.66 -44.22 -30.95
CA VAL A 156 67.85 -43.52 -31.97
C VAL A 156 67.09 -42.40 -31.30
N SER A 157 67.20 -41.20 -31.86
CA SER A 157 66.38 -40.04 -31.52
C SER A 157 65.51 -39.67 -32.72
N ALA A 158 64.20 -39.64 -32.56
CA ALA A 158 63.29 -39.04 -33.52
C ALA A 158 62.52 -37.89 -32.88
N GLY A 159 62.22 -36.83 -33.62
CA GLY A 159 61.51 -35.68 -33.07
C GLY A 159 60.74 -34.88 -34.10
N ILE A 160 59.76 -34.14 -33.58
CA ILE A 160 58.91 -33.20 -34.32
C ILE A 160 59.09 -31.82 -33.67
N THR A 161 59.44 -30.83 -34.49
CA THR A 161 59.52 -29.42 -34.15
C THR A 161 58.14 -28.87 -33.82
N ILE A 162 58.08 -28.06 -32.76
CA ILE A 162 56.85 -27.39 -32.36
C ILE A 162 56.79 -26.08 -33.14
N ASP A 163 56.35 -26.14 -34.40
CA ASP A 163 56.01 -24.92 -35.12
C ASP A 163 54.73 -24.30 -34.53
N VAL A 164 54.82 -23.00 -34.25
CA VAL A 164 53.85 -22.30 -33.43
C VAL A 164 52.53 -22.19 -34.17
N ILE A 165 51.55 -22.94 -33.68
CA ILE A 165 50.13 -22.96 -34.01
C ILE A 165 49.58 -21.53 -34.22
N THR A 166 49.69 -20.99 -35.44
CA THR A 166 49.21 -19.64 -35.76
C THR A 166 48.14 -19.63 -36.85
N ALA A 167 48.21 -20.53 -37.84
CA ALA A 167 47.20 -20.57 -38.90
C ALA A 167 45.87 -21.21 -38.46
N GLN A 168 45.91 -22.29 -37.66
CA GLN A 168 44.69 -23.00 -37.23
C GLN A 168 43.96 -22.29 -36.07
N ALA A 169 44.70 -21.56 -35.23
CA ALA A 169 44.16 -20.78 -34.13
C ALA A 169 43.29 -19.60 -34.62
N GLN A 170 43.64 -18.96 -35.75
CA GLN A 170 42.86 -17.84 -36.29
C GLN A 170 41.44 -18.24 -36.72
N GLY A 171 41.28 -19.40 -37.34
CA GLY A 171 39.97 -19.90 -37.78
C GLY A 171 39.03 -20.20 -36.61
N GLN A 172 39.54 -20.81 -35.54
CA GLN A 172 38.75 -21.08 -34.34
C GLN A 172 38.38 -19.79 -33.59
N VAL A 173 39.30 -18.83 -33.49
CA VAL A 173 39.03 -17.54 -32.84
C VAL A 173 37.96 -16.76 -33.61
N LEU A 174 38.01 -16.75 -34.94
CA LEU A 174 36.98 -16.12 -35.77
C LEU A 174 35.60 -16.78 -35.61
N ALA A 175 35.55 -18.12 -35.51
CA ALA A 175 34.31 -18.84 -35.28
C ALA A 175 33.70 -18.50 -33.90
N VAL A 176 34.51 -18.48 -32.84
CA VAL A 176 34.07 -18.09 -31.49
C VAL A 176 33.60 -16.63 -31.46
N ALA A 177 34.32 -15.73 -32.13
CA ALA A 177 33.92 -14.32 -32.25
C ALA A 177 32.59 -14.16 -33.01
N GLY A 178 32.35 -14.95 -34.05
CA GLY A 178 31.09 -14.97 -34.79
C GLY A 178 29.91 -15.40 -33.92
N VAL A 179 30.06 -16.47 -33.14
CA VAL A 179 29.03 -16.94 -32.19
C VAL A 179 28.76 -15.89 -31.11
N ALA A 180 29.81 -15.24 -30.60
CA ALA A 180 29.69 -14.17 -29.61
C ALA A 180 28.86 -12.99 -30.15
N LEU A 181 29.16 -12.55 -31.37
CA LEU A 181 28.45 -11.46 -32.02
C LEU A 181 26.98 -11.81 -32.24
N ALA A 182 26.69 -13.04 -32.71
CA ALA A 182 25.32 -13.52 -32.88
C ALA A 182 24.55 -13.53 -31.56
N ALA A 183 25.16 -13.98 -30.46
CA ALA A 183 24.54 -13.99 -29.13
C ALA A 183 24.26 -12.57 -28.61
N LEU A 184 25.17 -11.62 -28.83
CA LEU A 184 24.97 -10.21 -28.47
C LEU A 184 23.83 -9.58 -29.25
N VAL A 185 23.77 -9.79 -30.57
CA VAL A 185 22.68 -9.30 -31.41
C VAL A 185 21.34 -9.89 -30.96
N LEU A 186 21.28 -11.22 -30.76
CA LEU A 186 20.06 -11.90 -30.31
C LEU A 186 19.55 -11.37 -28.97
N GLY A 187 20.41 -11.26 -27.96
CA GLY A 187 19.95 -10.75 -26.66
C GLY A 187 19.77 -9.23 -26.62
N GLY A 188 20.43 -8.47 -27.49
CA GLY A 188 20.10 -7.06 -27.72
C GLY A 188 18.67 -6.89 -28.26
N ILE A 189 18.31 -7.70 -29.28
CA ILE A 189 16.93 -7.76 -29.80
C ILE A 189 15.97 -8.23 -28.70
N GLY A 190 16.31 -9.28 -27.96
CA GLY A 190 15.49 -9.80 -26.86
C GLY A 190 15.23 -8.74 -25.78
N THR A 191 16.28 -8.05 -25.32
CA THR A 191 16.19 -6.96 -24.35
C THR A 191 15.31 -5.82 -24.90
N TYR A 192 15.49 -5.46 -26.18
CA TYR A 192 14.66 -4.44 -26.83
C TYR A 192 13.18 -4.84 -26.88
N VAL A 193 12.85 -6.06 -27.31
CA VAL A 193 11.47 -6.57 -27.39
C VAL A 193 10.82 -6.64 -26.02
N ILE A 194 11.53 -7.15 -25.01
CA ILE A 194 11.03 -7.20 -23.62
C ILE A 194 10.77 -5.78 -23.11
N ASN A 195 11.71 -4.86 -23.32
CA ASN A 195 11.56 -3.47 -22.90
C ASN A 195 10.40 -2.76 -23.63
N ALA A 196 10.24 -2.99 -24.93
CA ALA A 196 9.14 -2.45 -25.72
C ALA A 196 7.79 -2.99 -25.26
N ARG A 197 7.71 -4.29 -24.94
CA ARG A 197 6.50 -4.93 -24.42
C ARG A 197 6.17 -4.42 -23.02
N LEU A 198 7.16 -4.32 -22.13
CA LEU A 198 6.96 -3.70 -20.81
C LEU A 198 6.44 -2.27 -20.96
N ARG A 199 7.09 -1.43 -21.78
CA ARG A 199 6.63 -0.05 -22.02
C ARG A 199 5.21 0.03 -22.55
N ARG A 200 4.78 -0.89 -23.42
CA ARG A 200 3.38 -0.91 -23.88
C ARG A 200 2.41 -1.23 -22.73
N HIS A 201 2.71 -2.25 -21.92
CA HIS A 201 1.85 -2.63 -20.80
C HIS A 201 1.90 -1.65 -19.62
N THR A 202 3.02 -0.96 -19.40
CA THR A 202 3.17 0.06 -18.36
C THR A 202 2.83 1.46 -18.87
N HIS A 203 2.23 1.60 -20.06
CA HIS A 203 1.91 2.90 -20.67
C HIS A 203 3.10 3.89 -20.67
N GLY A 204 4.31 3.38 -20.86
CA GLY A 204 5.55 4.16 -20.91
C GLY A 204 6.16 4.50 -19.56
N MET A 205 5.53 4.11 -18.43
CA MET A 205 6.01 4.42 -17.08
C MET A 205 7.24 3.58 -16.70
N ASN A 206 8.17 4.22 -15.99
CA ASN A 206 9.35 3.57 -15.40
C ASN A 206 9.00 2.88 -14.06
N ALA A 207 9.84 1.96 -13.57
CA ALA A 207 9.59 1.22 -12.31
C ALA A 207 9.45 2.14 -11.07
N THR A 208 10.22 3.22 -11.02
CA THR A 208 10.11 4.26 -9.97
C THR A 208 8.81 5.03 -10.05
N GLU A 209 8.32 5.27 -11.26
CA GLU A 209 7.03 5.94 -11.54
C GLU A 209 5.86 5.04 -11.12
N LEU A 210 5.93 3.75 -11.43
CA LEU A 210 4.92 2.78 -10.99
C LEU A 210 4.87 2.68 -9.46
N SER A 211 6.03 2.66 -8.81
CA SER A 211 6.12 2.66 -7.35
C SER A 211 5.59 3.97 -6.74
N ARG A 212 5.89 5.12 -7.36
CA ARG A 212 5.36 6.43 -6.95
C ARG A 212 3.85 6.53 -7.15
N MET A 213 3.32 6.08 -8.28
CA MET A 213 1.88 6.04 -8.53
C MET A 213 1.18 5.16 -7.51
N HIS A 214 1.75 3.98 -7.20
CA HIS A 214 1.20 3.08 -6.20
C HIS A 214 1.19 3.73 -4.80
N ALA A 215 2.30 4.35 -4.39
CA ALA A 215 2.39 5.08 -3.14
C ALA A 215 1.43 6.28 -3.09
N TYR A 216 1.29 7.01 -4.20
CA TYR A 216 0.36 8.14 -4.32
C TYR A 216 -1.10 7.68 -4.23
N HIS A 217 -1.46 6.58 -4.89
CA HIS A 217 -2.80 5.98 -4.78
C HIS A 217 -3.11 5.54 -3.34
N GLN A 218 -2.17 4.85 -2.68
CA GLN A 218 -2.33 4.44 -1.28
C GLN A 218 -2.47 5.66 -0.35
N ALA A 219 -1.60 6.66 -0.50
CA ALA A 219 -1.66 7.88 0.28
C ALA A 219 -2.96 8.66 0.04
N ALA A 220 -3.42 8.76 -1.20
CA ALA A 220 -4.69 9.41 -1.53
C ALA A 220 -5.88 8.70 -0.88
N LEU A 221 -5.91 7.37 -0.90
CA LEU A 221 -6.97 6.59 -0.26
C LEU A 221 -7.03 6.80 1.26
N HIS A 222 -5.88 6.96 1.91
CA HIS A 222 -5.79 7.16 3.37
C HIS A 222 -5.93 8.63 3.79
N ALA A 223 -5.60 9.59 2.91
CA ALA A 223 -5.71 11.01 3.19
C ALA A 223 -7.15 11.55 3.04
N VAL A 224 -8.00 10.88 2.27
CA VAL A 224 -9.38 11.30 2.06
C VAL A 224 -10.19 11.03 3.34
N ARG A 225 -10.75 12.10 3.92
CA ARG A 225 -11.65 12.04 5.09
C ARG A 225 -12.98 11.37 4.78
N GLU A 226 -13.41 11.37 3.52
CA GLU A 226 -14.56 10.60 3.07
C GLU A 226 -14.26 9.10 3.17
N GLY A 227 -15.26 8.32 3.57
CA GLY A 227 -15.13 6.89 3.62
C GLY A 227 -15.29 6.28 2.23
N LEU A 228 -14.39 5.36 1.88
CA LEU A 228 -14.44 4.56 0.67
C LEU A 228 -14.44 3.09 1.06
N VAL A 229 -15.44 2.36 0.59
CA VAL A 229 -15.53 0.89 0.70
C VAL A 229 -15.69 0.32 -0.70
N MET A 230 -14.89 -0.68 -1.05
CA MET A 230 -15.05 -1.45 -2.29
C MET A 230 -15.53 -2.85 -1.94
N LEU A 231 -16.63 -3.27 -2.55
CA LEU A 231 -17.21 -4.59 -2.39
C LEU A 231 -16.96 -5.43 -3.64
N ASP A 232 -16.65 -6.70 -3.45
CA ASP A 232 -16.56 -7.67 -4.54
C ASP A 232 -17.95 -8.13 -5.03
N GLY A 233 -17.99 -9.04 -6.01
CA GLY A 233 -19.23 -9.57 -6.58
C GLY A 233 -20.08 -10.38 -5.58
N GLN A 234 -19.49 -10.79 -4.46
CA GLN A 234 -20.11 -11.52 -3.37
C GLN A 234 -20.44 -10.63 -2.16
N ARG A 235 -20.35 -9.30 -2.31
CA ARG A 235 -20.58 -8.30 -1.24
C ARG A 235 -19.64 -8.45 -0.05
N ARG A 236 -18.41 -8.92 -0.28
CA ARG A 236 -17.32 -8.91 0.69
C ARG A 236 -16.47 -7.66 0.51
N ILE A 237 -15.89 -7.17 1.60
CA ILE A 237 -15.05 -5.97 1.58
C ILE A 237 -13.73 -6.31 0.88
N ALA A 238 -13.52 -5.76 -0.31
CA ALA A 238 -12.26 -5.83 -1.02
C ALA A 238 -11.30 -4.72 -0.57
N LEU A 239 -11.83 -3.56 -0.17
CA LEU A 239 -11.05 -2.41 0.31
C LEU A 239 -11.90 -1.58 1.27
N ILE A 240 -11.28 -1.09 2.33
CA ILE A 240 -11.87 -0.10 3.24
C ILE A 240 -10.77 0.89 3.64
N ASN A 241 -11.00 2.19 3.45
CA ASN A 241 -10.05 3.22 3.88
C ASN A 241 -10.29 3.64 5.35
N ASP A 242 -9.36 4.44 5.88
CA ASP A 242 -9.42 4.91 7.28
C ASP A 242 -10.66 5.77 7.55
N GLY A 243 -11.04 6.63 6.59
CA GLY A 243 -12.27 7.42 6.66
C GLY A 243 -13.51 6.53 6.83
N ALA A 244 -13.60 5.43 6.08
CA ALA A 244 -14.72 4.50 6.18
C ALA A 244 -14.71 3.74 7.50
N ARG A 245 -13.54 3.34 8.01
CA ARG A 245 -13.43 2.68 9.34
C ARG A 245 -13.98 3.58 10.43
N VAL A 246 -13.59 4.86 10.43
CA VAL A 246 -14.06 5.85 11.40
C VAL A 246 -15.56 6.11 11.27
N LEU A 247 -16.08 6.27 10.04
CA LEU A 247 -17.51 6.54 9.81
C LEU A 247 -18.41 5.35 10.10
N LEU A 248 -17.91 4.12 9.93
CA LEU A 248 -18.65 2.88 10.19
C LEU A 248 -18.43 2.33 11.61
N GLY A 249 -17.54 2.93 12.41
CA GLY A 249 -17.23 2.47 13.77
C GLY A 249 -16.45 1.14 13.82
N VAL A 250 -15.67 0.83 12.78
CA VAL A 250 -14.84 -0.38 12.72
C VAL A 250 -13.55 -0.13 13.47
N ALA A 251 -13.25 -0.96 14.47
CA ALA A 251 -12.06 -0.81 15.32
C ALA A 251 -10.75 -0.85 14.52
N GLU A 252 -9.77 -0.04 14.93
CA GLU A 252 -8.41 -0.07 14.39
C GLU A 252 -7.79 -1.44 14.68
N GLY A 253 -7.46 -2.19 13.62
CA GLY A 253 -6.88 -3.54 13.72
C GLY A 253 -7.84 -4.71 13.46
N ASP A 254 -9.16 -4.48 13.30
CA ASP A 254 -10.06 -5.52 12.81
C ASP A 254 -9.81 -5.77 11.31
N ASP A 255 -9.57 -7.04 10.95
CA ASP A 255 -9.40 -7.46 9.56
C ASP A 255 -10.77 -7.54 8.88
N ALA A 256 -11.28 -6.37 8.53
CA ALA A 256 -12.55 -6.23 7.84
C ALA A 256 -12.49 -6.72 6.38
N VAL A 257 -11.28 -6.83 5.80
CA VAL A 257 -11.10 -7.22 4.39
C VAL A 257 -11.42 -8.71 4.22
N GLY A 258 -12.24 -9.04 3.23
CA GLY A 258 -12.71 -10.40 2.95
C GLY A 258 -13.97 -10.83 3.73
N ARG A 259 -14.38 -10.07 4.75
CA ARG A 259 -15.64 -10.30 5.49
C ARG A 259 -16.84 -9.76 4.72
N SER A 260 -18.01 -10.34 4.97
CA SER A 260 -19.26 -9.80 4.45
C SER A 260 -19.63 -8.51 5.18
N VAL A 261 -20.20 -7.54 4.47
CA VAL A 261 -20.70 -6.30 5.10
C VAL A 261 -21.74 -6.58 6.18
N ALA A 262 -22.50 -7.68 6.07
CA ALA A 262 -23.49 -8.08 7.07
C ALA A 262 -22.86 -8.47 8.42
N GLU A 263 -21.58 -8.83 8.45
CA GLU A 263 -20.86 -9.28 9.65
C GLU A 263 -20.25 -8.12 10.45
N LEU A 264 -20.36 -6.88 9.96
CA LEU A 264 -19.78 -5.69 10.59
C LEU A 264 -20.62 -5.16 11.77
N GLY A 265 -21.83 -5.69 12.00
CA GLY A 265 -22.72 -5.21 13.06
C GLY A 265 -23.29 -3.81 12.81
N LEU A 266 -23.33 -3.36 11.55
CA LEU A 266 -23.90 -2.06 11.18
C LEU A 266 -25.43 -2.04 11.35
N PRO A 267 -26.03 -0.86 11.61
CA PRO A 267 -27.48 -0.72 11.67
C PRO A 267 -28.17 -1.32 10.43
N ALA A 268 -29.27 -2.05 10.62
CA ALA A 268 -29.97 -2.77 9.54
C ALA A 268 -30.24 -1.93 8.28
N PRO A 269 -30.65 -0.64 8.37
CA PRO A 269 -30.85 0.19 7.18
C PRO A 269 -29.56 0.44 6.38
N LEU A 270 -28.44 0.65 7.07
CA LEU A 270 -27.14 0.87 6.44
C LEU A 270 -26.62 -0.43 5.80
N THR A 271 -26.73 -1.55 6.51
CA THR A 271 -26.40 -2.88 5.97
C THR A 271 -27.23 -3.19 4.72
N GLY A 272 -28.53 -2.90 4.74
CA GLY A 272 -29.42 -3.08 3.60
C GLY A 272 -29.01 -2.24 2.38
N ALA A 273 -28.66 -0.97 2.58
CA ALA A 273 -28.18 -0.10 1.49
C ALA A 273 -26.88 -0.62 0.87
N LEU A 274 -25.96 -1.15 1.68
CA LEU A 274 -24.69 -1.70 1.20
C LEU A 274 -24.85 -3.06 0.49
N LEU A 275 -25.89 -3.82 0.80
CA LEU A 275 -26.22 -5.10 0.15
C LEU A 275 -27.10 -4.94 -1.10
N ALA A 276 -27.80 -3.81 -1.23
CA ALA A 276 -28.73 -3.57 -2.33
C ALA A 276 -28.05 -3.64 -3.71
N ALA A 277 -28.70 -4.34 -4.66
CA ALA A 277 -28.24 -4.46 -6.05
C ALA A 277 -28.32 -3.14 -6.82
N GLU A 278 -29.30 -2.31 -6.49
CA GLU A 278 -29.53 -1.01 -7.11
C GLU A 278 -28.59 0.07 -6.52
N PRO A 279 -28.13 1.02 -7.35
CA PRO A 279 -27.37 2.16 -6.86
C PRO A 279 -28.21 3.02 -5.92
N ARG A 280 -27.59 3.49 -4.84
CA ARG A 280 -28.14 4.45 -3.89
C ARG A 280 -27.42 5.77 -4.08
N VAL A 281 -28.18 6.86 -4.15
CA VAL A 281 -27.66 8.21 -4.35
C VAL A 281 -28.13 9.10 -3.22
N ASP A 282 -27.17 9.72 -2.54
CA ASP A 282 -27.31 10.62 -1.40
C ASP A 282 -28.28 10.10 -0.32
N GLU A 283 -28.22 8.79 -0.07
CA GLU A 283 -29.04 8.18 0.96
C GLU A 283 -28.42 8.48 2.33
N VAL A 284 -29.08 9.32 3.12
CA VAL A 284 -28.64 9.59 4.49
C VAL A 284 -28.81 8.31 5.31
N HIS A 285 -27.94 8.02 6.28
CA HIS A 285 -28.10 6.96 7.26
C HIS A 285 -27.67 7.48 8.63
N LEU A 286 -28.41 7.10 9.68
CA LEU A 286 -27.99 7.37 11.05
C LEU A 286 -27.18 6.19 11.56
N THR A 287 -26.02 6.50 12.10
CA THR A 287 -25.27 5.64 13.02
C THR A 287 -25.51 6.10 14.45
N VAL A 288 -24.93 5.43 15.43
CA VAL A 288 -25.09 5.80 16.86
C VAL A 288 -24.69 7.26 17.08
N ASP A 289 -23.56 7.69 16.51
CA ASP A 289 -22.98 8.99 16.79
C ASP A 289 -22.99 9.97 15.61
N ARG A 290 -23.24 9.48 14.39
CA ARG A 290 -23.04 10.27 13.16
C ARG A 290 -24.17 10.14 12.16
N VAL A 291 -24.34 11.18 11.36
CA VAL A 291 -25.18 11.17 10.16
C VAL A 291 -24.27 11.01 8.95
N VAL A 292 -24.40 9.87 8.26
CA VAL A 292 -23.54 9.52 7.12
C VAL A 292 -24.37 9.46 5.85
N VAL A 293 -23.93 10.13 4.79
CA VAL A 293 -24.53 10.02 3.46
C VAL A 293 -23.80 8.92 2.69
N VAL A 294 -24.57 7.98 2.16
CA VAL A 294 -24.09 6.80 1.45
C VAL A 294 -24.43 6.92 -0.02
N ASN A 295 -23.41 6.72 -0.85
CA ASN A 295 -23.55 6.57 -2.28
C ASN A 295 -23.02 5.18 -2.68
N THR A 296 -23.80 4.42 -3.44
CA THR A 296 -23.36 3.11 -3.97
C THR A 296 -23.39 3.14 -5.50
N SER A 297 -22.26 2.78 -6.10
CA SER A 297 -22.11 2.74 -7.56
C SER A 297 -21.53 1.39 -7.99
N PRO A 298 -22.24 0.60 -8.81
CA PRO A 298 -21.70 -0.64 -9.35
C PRO A 298 -20.58 -0.33 -10.34
N VAL A 299 -19.43 -1.00 -10.17
CA VAL A 299 -18.28 -0.87 -11.07
C VAL A 299 -18.01 -2.21 -11.72
N ALA A 300 -17.96 -2.21 -13.06
CA ALA A 300 -17.54 -3.34 -13.85
C ALA A 300 -16.22 -2.99 -14.54
N SER A 301 -15.14 -3.71 -14.21
CA SER A 301 -13.85 -3.58 -14.89
C SER A 301 -13.39 -4.94 -15.36
N GLY A 302 -13.47 -5.17 -16.68
CA GLY A 302 -13.23 -6.48 -17.28
C GLY A 302 -14.21 -7.53 -16.75
N ASP A 303 -13.69 -8.65 -16.25
CA ASP A 303 -14.46 -9.77 -15.67
C ASP A 303 -14.87 -9.55 -14.20
N ARG A 304 -14.39 -8.48 -13.55
CA ARG A 304 -14.66 -8.21 -12.14
C ARG A 304 -15.82 -7.23 -11.99
N ARG A 305 -16.91 -7.72 -11.41
CA ARG A 305 -18.04 -6.91 -10.93
C ARG A 305 -17.85 -6.61 -9.45
N GLY A 306 -18.02 -5.36 -9.06
CA GLY A 306 -17.98 -4.93 -7.67
C GLY A 306 -18.86 -3.70 -7.45
N THR A 307 -18.88 -3.20 -6.23
CA THR A 307 -19.61 -1.98 -5.86
C THR A 307 -18.67 -1.04 -5.13
N VAL A 308 -18.59 0.20 -5.57
CA VAL A 308 -17.89 1.26 -4.85
C VAL A 308 -18.91 2.00 -4.01
N VAL A 309 -18.59 2.15 -2.72
CA VAL A 309 -19.40 2.85 -1.74
C VAL A 309 -18.61 4.05 -1.26
N THR A 310 -19.22 5.24 -1.31
CA THR A 310 -18.68 6.43 -0.66
C THR A 310 -19.56 6.85 0.52
N LEU A 311 -18.91 7.29 1.59
CA LEU A 311 -19.50 7.65 2.88
C LEU A 311 -19.07 9.06 3.22
N ARG A 312 -20.03 9.96 3.45
CA ARG A 312 -19.74 11.36 3.77
C ARG A 312 -20.40 11.78 5.08
N ASP A 313 -19.59 12.25 6.02
CA ASP A 313 -20.08 12.78 7.29
C ASP A 313 -20.87 14.07 7.06
N HIS A 314 -22.13 14.06 7.48
CA HIS A 314 -23.03 15.22 7.46
C HIS A 314 -23.51 15.59 8.86
N THR A 315 -22.87 15.07 9.91
CA THR A 315 -23.28 15.31 11.30
C THR A 315 -23.28 16.81 11.63
N GLU A 316 -22.20 17.52 11.27
CA GLU A 316 -22.07 18.97 11.49
C GLU A 316 -23.04 19.79 10.61
N LEU A 317 -23.29 19.34 9.38
CA LEU A 317 -24.23 20.03 8.49
C LEU A 317 -25.67 19.89 8.99
N GLN A 318 -26.08 18.69 9.40
CA GLN A 318 -27.39 18.46 10.02
C GLN A 318 -27.54 19.24 11.33
N ALA A 319 -26.44 19.36 12.07
CA ALA A 319 -26.38 20.13 13.29
C ALA A 319 -26.70 21.62 13.08
N VAL A 320 -26.01 22.24 12.13
CA VAL A 320 -26.20 23.66 11.77
C VAL A 320 -27.57 23.89 11.12
N MET A 321 -28.03 22.96 10.28
CA MET A 321 -29.38 23.04 9.70
C MET A 321 -30.46 23.05 10.79
N GLY A 322 -30.34 22.18 11.80
CA GLY A 322 -31.27 22.16 12.94
C GLY A 322 -31.26 23.46 13.75
N GLU A 323 -30.10 24.06 13.97
CA GLU A 323 -29.97 25.36 14.65
C GLU A 323 -30.61 26.49 13.84
N LEU A 324 -30.36 26.54 12.52
CA LEU A 324 -30.93 27.53 11.63
C LEU A 324 -32.46 27.41 11.51
N ASP A 325 -32.99 26.19 11.47
CA ASP A 325 -34.44 25.96 11.46
C ASP A 325 -35.08 26.42 12.78
N SER A 326 -34.39 26.21 13.91
CA SER A 326 -34.81 26.74 15.21
C SER A 326 -34.83 28.28 15.25
N GLU A 327 -33.76 28.93 14.78
CA GLU A 327 -33.66 30.40 14.75
C GLU A 327 -34.69 31.04 13.80
N ARG A 328 -34.91 30.43 12.63
CA ARG A 328 -35.94 30.85 11.68
C ARG A 328 -37.34 30.65 12.25
N GLY A 329 -37.58 29.54 12.94
CA GLY A 329 -38.82 29.29 13.68
C GLY A 329 -39.09 30.40 14.69
N PHE A 330 -38.08 30.76 15.49
CA PHE A 330 -38.15 31.84 16.47
C PHE A 330 -38.48 33.20 15.82
N THR A 331 -37.75 33.58 14.77
CA THR A 331 -38.00 34.84 14.06
C THR A 331 -39.40 34.89 13.45
N ARG A 332 -39.89 33.77 12.90
CA ARG A 332 -41.25 33.68 12.35
C ARG A 332 -42.29 33.85 13.44
N ALA A 333 -42.11 33.21 14.60
CA ALA A 333 -43.00 33.35 15.76
C ALA A 333 -43.04 34.81 16.26
N LEU A 334 -41.89 35.46 16.43
CA LEU A 334 -41.83 36.88 16.82
C LEU A 334 -42.53 37.80 15.82
N ARG A 335 -42.35 37.55 14.52
CA ARG A 335 -43.03 38.32 13.47
C ARG A 335 -44.54 38.11 13.49
N SER A 336 -44.99 36.87 13.70
CA SER A 336 -46.43 36.53 13.84
C SER A 336 -47.02 37.28 15.04
N GLN A 337 -46.36 37.24 16.19
CA GLN A 337 -46.74 38.00 17.39
C GLN A 337 -46.78 39.52 17.17
N ALA A 338 -45.80 40.09 16.48
CA ALA A 338 -45.80 41.52 16.15
C ALA A 338 -46.98 41.90 15.25
N HIS A 339 -47.33 41.06 14.27
CA HIS A 339 -48.52 41.27 13.42
C HIS A 339 -49.82 41.16 14.22
N GLU A 340 -49.92 40.20 15.12
CA GLU A 340 -51.08 40.02 15.97
C GLU A 340 -51.28 41.21 16.93
N ALA A 341 -50.20 41.68 17.57
CA ALA A 341 -50.21 42.88 18.39
C ALA A 341 -50.63 44.13 17.60
N ALA A 342 -50.15 44.27 16.37
CA ALA A 342 -50.55 45.37 15.49
C ALA A 342 -52.04 45.31 15.13
N ASN A 343 -52.57 44.11 14.86
CA ASN A 343 -54.00 43.92 14.58
C ASN A 343 -54.85 44.27 15.82
N ARG A 344 -54.44 43.82 17.01
CA ARG A 344 -55.12 44.14 18.28
C ARG A 344 -55.14 45.65 18.53
N LEU A 345 -54.01 46.33 18.35
CA LEU A 345 -53.94 47.79 18.46
C LEU A 345 -54.83 48.48 17.42
N HIS A 346 -54.87 47.99 16.19
CA HIS A 346 -55.74 48.54 15.16
C HIS A 346 -57.23 48.38 15.55
N THR A 347 -57.64 47.25 16.10
CA THR A 347 -58.99 47.03 16.62
C THR A 347 -59.34 48.03 17.74
N VAL A 348 -58.44 48.24 18.70
CA VAL A 348 -58.62 49.26 19.76
C VAL A 348 -58.79 50.65 19.15
N VAL A 349 -57.93 51.03 18.20
CA VAL A 349 -58.01 52.32 17.51
C VAL A 349 -59.32 52.46 16.73
N SER A 350 -59.76 51.43 16.00
CA SER A 350 -61.03 51.45 15.27
C SER A 350 -62.24 51.58 16.19
N LEU A 351 -62.25 50.91 17.35
CA LEU A 351 -63.33 51.04 18.33
C LEU A 351 -63.41 52.46 18.90
N ILE A 352 -62.24 53.10 19.13
CA ILE A 352 -62.16 54.51 19.56
C ILE A 352 -62.68 55.45 18.45
N GLU A 353 -62.26 55.25 17.19
CA GLU A 353 -62.71 56.07 16.05
C GLU A 353 -64.23 55.97 15.80
N LEU A 354 -64.83 54.81 16.09
CA LEU A 354 -66.28 54.57 16.00
C LEU A 354 -67.06 55.10 17.21
N GLY A 355 -66.41 55.77 18.16
CA GLY A 355 -67.04 56.32 19.36
C GLY A 355 -67.42 55.27 20.42
N ARG A 356 -66.91 54.04 20.31
CA ARG A 356 -67.18 52.91 21.22
C ARG A 356 -66.04 52.75 22.23
N ALA A 357 -65.77 53.82 22.98
CA ALA A 357 -64.62 53.86 23.89
C ALA A 357 -64.69 52.81 25.01
N ASP A 358 -65.88 52.54 25.56
CA ASP A 358 -66.06 51.54 26.62
C ASP A 358 -65.70 50.12 26.14
N GLU A 359 -66.11 49.76 24.91
CA GLU A 359 -65.77 48.47 24.32
C GLU A 359 -64.28 48.34 23.96
N ALA A 360 -63.62 49.46 23.63
CA ALA A 360 -62.17 49.47 23.43
C ALA A 360 -61.42 49.20 24.73
N VAL A 361 -61.90 49.75 25.85
CA VAL A 361 -61.35 49.51 27.19
C VAL A 361 -61.58 48.06 27.62
N ASP A 362 -62.79 47.53 27.43
CA ASP A 362 -63.10 46.13 27.74
C ASP A 362 -62.24 45.17 26.91
N PHE A 363 -62.10 45.42 25.60
CA PHE A 363 -61.24 44.63 24.72
C PHE A 363 -59.76 44.70 25.14
N ALA A 364 -59.23 45.90 25.41
CA ALA A 364 -57.84 46.05 25.84
C ALA A 364 -57.57 45.41 27.21
N THR A 365 -58.54 45.43 28.12
CA THR A 365 -58.43 44.83 29.46
C THR A 365 -58.45 43.31 29.38
N ALA A 366 -59.38 42.73 28.61
CA ALA A 366 -59.44 41.29 28.37
C ALA A 366 -58.16 40.77 27.69
N GLU A 367 -57.60 41.54 26.76
CA GLU A 367 -56.32 41.23 26.10
C GLU A 367 -55.14 41.31 27.06
N LEU A 368 -55.12 42.30 27.96
CA LEU A 368 -54.08 42.41 28.99
C LEU A 368 -54.15 41.23 29.95
N GLU A 369 -55.35 40.83 30.39
CA GLU A 369 -55.54 39.66 31.26
C GLU A 369 -55.07 38.36 30.58
N LEU A 370 -55.34 38.19 29.28
CA LEU A 370 -54.86 37.05 28.50
C LEU A 370 -53.33 37.04 28.36
N ALA A 371 -52.72 38.19 28.06
CA ALA A 371 -51.27 38.34 27.95
C ALA A 371 -50.56 38.11 29.31
N GLN A 372 -51.16 38.59 30.40
CA GLN A 372 -50.68 38.37 31.76
C GLN A 372 -50.75 36.88 32.12
N ALA A 373 -51.87 36.21 31.81
CA ALA A 373 -52.05 34.78 32.05
C ALA A 373 -51.04 33.91 31.27
N LEU A 374 -50.77 34.25 30.00
CA LEU A 374 -49.74 33.58 29.19
C LEU A 374 -48.33 33.83 29.73
N THR A 375 -48.04 35.05 30.18
CA THR A 375 -46.74 35.39 30.79
C THR A 375 -46.55 34.65 32.11
N ASP A 376 -47.57 34.61 32.97
CA ASP A 376 -47.54 33.90 34.25
C ASP A 376 -47.45 32.37 34.04
N GLN A 377 -48.07 31.82 32.99
CA GLN A 377 -48.00 30.40 32.63
C GLN A 377 -46.61 30.00 32.09
N VAL A 378 -45.90 30.89 31.39
CA VAL A 378 -44.57 30.60 30.83
C VAL A 378 -43.44 30.95 31.80
N VAL A 379 -43.52 32.09 32.49
CA VAL A 379 -42.51 32.54 33.47
C VAL A 379 -42.64 31.78 34.79
N GLY A 380 -43.82 31.31 35.16
CA GLY A 380 -44.05 30.53 36.38
C GLY A 380 -43.74 29.03 36.28
N ALA A 381 -43.79 28.44 35.08
CA ALA A 381 -43.64 26.99 34.89
C ALA A 381 -42.25 26.57 34.38
N VAL A 382 -41.48 27.48 33.75
CA VAL A 382 -40.21 27.15 33.09
C VAL A 382 -39.16 28.20 33.45
N HIS A 383 -38.25 27.87 34.38
CA HIS A 383 -37.13 28.75 34.74
C HIS A 383 -35.97 28.73 33.72
N GLU A 384 -36.09 27.94 32.63
CA GLU A 384 -35.07 27.83 31.59
C GLU A 384 -35.45 28.67 30.34
N PRO A 385 -34.67 29.71 29.98
CA PRO A 385 -35.05 30.66 28.92
C PRO A 385 -35.18 30.05 27.52
N VAL A 386 -34.39 29.02 27.18
CA VAL A 386 -34.39 28.39 25.85
C VAL A 386 -35.66 27.55 25.64
N LEU A 387 -36.07 26.81 26.68
CA LEU A 387 -37.27 25.99 26.70
C LEU A 387 -38.53 26.85 26.71
N ALA A 388 -38.54 27.93 27.50
CA ALA A 388 -39.63 28.91 27.49
C ALA A 388 -39.79 29.54 26.10
N ALA A 389 -38.69 29.96 25.47
CA ALA A 389 -38.70 30.51 24.12
C ALA A 389 -39.16 29.49 23.06
N LEU A 390 -38.71 28.24 23.16
CA LEU A 390 -39.14 27.16 22.27
C LEU A 390 -40.65 26.89 22.39
N LEU A 391 -41.16 26.76 23.61
CA LEU A 391 -42.58 26.47 23.86
C LEU A 391 -43.47 27.63 23.40
N LEU A 392 -43.08 28.88 23.63
CA LEU A 392 -43.77 30.06 23.10
C LEU A 392 -43.81 30.04 21.56
N GLY A 393 -42.67 29.76 20.91
CA GLY A 393 -42.59 29.67 19.45
C GLY A 393 -43.47 28.55 18.89
N LYS A 394 -43.48 27.40 19.53
CA LYS A 394 -44.30 26.25 19.14
C LYS A 394 -45.78 26.45 19.43
N ALA A 395 -46.14 27.18 20.49
CA ALA A 395 -47.54 27.54 20.79
C ALA A 395 -48.13 28.40 19.67
N ALA A 396 -47.38 29.42 19.25
CA ALA A 396 -47.79 30.26 18.12
C ALA A 396 -47.95 29.45 16.82
N GLN A 397 -46.98 28.57 16.51
CA GLN A 397 -47.05 27.69 15.34
C GLN A 397 -48.23 26.71 15.41
N ALA A 398 -48.52 26.13 16.58
CA ALA A 398 -49.64 25.21 16.77
C ALA A 398 -50.99 25.92 16.57
N ASN A 399 -51.12 27.14 17.09
CA ASN A 399 -52.33 27.96 16.93
C ASN A 399 -52.60 28.32 15.47
N GLU A 400 -51.56 28.59 14.66
CA GLU A 400 -51.70 28.77 13.20
C GLU A 400 -52.28 27.52 12.49
N HIS A 401 -52.07 26.33 13.06
CA HIS A 401 -52.61 25.07 12.56
C HIS A 401 -53.94 24.65 13.23
N GLY A 402 -54.52 25.53 14.05
CA GLY A 402 -55.76 25.28 14.78
C GLY A 402 -55.63 24.25 15.91
N VAL A 403 -54.42 24.11 16.49
CA VAL A 403 -54.12 23.19 17.59
C VAL A 403 -53.73 24.01 18.83
N GLU A 404 -54.38 23.75 19.96
CA GLU A 404 -54.06 24.37 21.24
C GLU A 404 -52.83 23.70 21.87
N LEU A 405 -51.73 24.43 22.07
CA LEU A 405 -50.58 23.94 22.84
C LEU A 405 -50.73 24.37 24.31
N VAL A 406 -50.80 23.41 25.22
CA VAL A 406 -50.95 23.64 26.66
C VAL A 406 -49.70 23.14 27.40
N VAL A 407 -49.10 24.00 28.22
CA VAL A 407 -48.07 23.58 29.18
C VAL A 407 -48.76 23.15 30.47
N SER A 408 -48.57 21.90 30.88
CA SER A 408 -49.19 21.34 32.09
C SER A 408 -48.71 22.06 33.36
N ALA A 409 -49.62 22.27 34.31
CA ALA A 409 -49.32 22.82 35.63
C ALA A 409 -48.37 21.94 36.46
N ASP A 410 -48.20 20.67 36.08
CA ASP A 410 -47.23 19.74 36.69
C ASP A 410 -45.80 19.97 36.19
N THR A 411 -45.59 20.93 35.29
CA THR A 411 -44.26 21.31 34.80
C THR A 411 -43.47 21.99 35.91
N ARG A 412 -42.35 21.38 36.30
CA ARG A 412 -41.43 21.87 37.33
C ARG A 412 -39.99 21.57 36.92
N ILE A 413 -39.32 22.59 36.41
CA ILE A 413 -37.89 22.52 36.11
C ILE A 413 -37.19 23.45 37.08
N ASP A 414 -36.38 22.87 37.97
CA ASP A 414 -35.58 23.62 38.92
C ASP A 414 -34.41 24.32 38.19
N ASP A 415 -34.15 25.57 38.56
CA ASP A 415 -33.06 26.39 38.03
C ASP A 415 -31.71 25.65 38.08
N GLY A 416 -31.07 25.47 36.92
CA GLY A 416 -29.71 24.95 36.81
C GLY A 416 -29.55 23.42 36.79
N LEU A 417 -30.63 22.64 36.73
CA LEU A 417 -30.62 21.16 36.74
C LEU A 417 -30.99 20.52 35.39
N LEU A 418 -30.88 21.24 34.26
CA LEU A 418 -30.84 20.55 32.98
C LEU A 418 -29.66 19.56 33.00
N PRO A 419 -29.85 18.30 32.56
CA PRO A 419 -28.77 17.34 32.51
C PRO A 419 -27.56 17.95 31.80
N GLN A 420 -26.38 18.02 32.44
CA GLN A 420 -25.15 18.40 31.73
C GLN A 420 -24.89 17.47 30.53
N VAL A 421 -25.48 16.28 30.57
CA VAL A 421 -25.45 15.25 29.55
C VAL A 421 -26.36 15.56 28.35
N LEU A 422 -27.33 16.48 28.47
CA LEU A 422 -28.21 16.90 27.38
C LEU A 422 -28.03 18.39 27.08
N PRO A 423 -27.20 18.76 26.10
CA PRO A 423 -27.04 20.16 25.68
C PRO A 423 -28.38 20.78 25.29
N ALA A 424 -28.54 22.10 25.50
CA ALA A 424 -29.76 22.83 25.13
C ALA A 424 -30.21 22.57 23.68
N ARG A 425 -29.26 22.39 22.76
CA ARG A 425 -29.52 22.05 21.35
C ARG A 425 -30.18 20.68 21.15
N ASP A 426 -29.78 19.67 21.93
CA ASP A 426 -30.38 18.34 21.87
C ASP A 426 -31.77 18.33 22.53
N LEU A 427 -31.97 19.12 23.60
CA LEU A 427 -33.28 19.34 24.20
C LEU A 427 -34.25 20.00 23.19
N VAL A 428 -33.81 21.04 22.48
CA VAL A 428 -34.59 21.70 21.42
C VAL A 428 -34.94 20.70 20.31
N THR A 429 -33.98 19.86 19.93
CA THR A 429 -34.21 18.81 18.92
C THR A 429 -35.25 17.80 19.41
N VAL A 430 -35.14 17.33 20.66
CA VAL A 430 -36.07 16.34 21.22
C VAL A 430 -37.47 16.93 21.33
N LEU A 431 -37.62 18.04 22.04
CA LEU A 431 -38.94 18.61 22.32
C LEU A 431 -39.59 19.20 21.07
N GLY A 432 -38.81 19.90 20.23
CA GLY A 432 -39.30 20.48 18.98
C GLY A 432 -39.88 19.43 18.04
N ASN A 433 -39.17 18.32 17.82
CA ASN A 433 -39.65 17.24 16.96
C ASN A 433 -40.86 16.50 17.55
N LEU A 434 -40.91 16.30 18.87
CA LEU A 434 -42.06 15.66 19.52
C LEU A 434 -43.32 16.53 19.44
N VAL A 435 -43.19 17.83 19.69
CA VAL A 435 -44.31 18.79 19.58
C VAL A 435 -44.75 18.94 18.13
N ASP A 436 -43.84 19.03 17.16
CA ASP A 436 -44.18 19.10 15.74
C ASP A 436 -44.97 17.85 15.31
N ASN A 437 -44.54 16.66 15.73
CA ASN A 437 -45.26 15.41 15.45
C ASN A 437 -46.67 15.41 16.07
N ALA A 438 -46.80 15.87 17.31
CA ALA A 438 -48.08 15.92 18.03
C ALA A 438 -49.06 16.92 17.41
N VAL A 439 -48.58 18.09 16.99
CA VAL A 439 -49.37 19.10 16.27
C VAL A 439 -49.81 18.54 14.92
N ASP A 440 -48.89 17.96 14.15
CA ASP A 440 -49.17 17.35 12.86
C ASP A 440 -50.17 16.19 12.91
N ALA A 441 -50.25 15.47 14.03
CA ALA A 441 -51.16 14.37 14.27
C ALA A 441 -52.55 14.84 14.73
N SER A 442 -52.61 15.97 15.45
CA SER A 442 -53.85 16.52 16.00
C SER A 442 -54.62 17.39 15.02
N GLN A 443 -53.96 17.92 13.97
CA GLN A 443 -54.58 18.75 12.94
C GLN A 443 -55.88 18.14 12.39
N GLY A 444 -56.95 18.92 12.42
CA GLY A 444 -58.28 18.51 11.93
C GLY A 444 -59.12 17.69 12.92
N SER A 445 -58.62 17.41 14.12
CA SER A 445 -59.39 16.77 15.19
C SER A 445 -60.26 17.80 15.93
N PRO A 446 -61.51 17.48 16.31
CA PRO A 446 -62.33 18.36 17.15
C PRO A 446 -61.67 18.60 18.51
N GLY A 447 -61.40 19.87 18.85
CA GLY A 447 -60.71 20.21 20.11
C GLY A 447 -59.23 19.83 20.13
N ALA A 448 -58.56 19.88 18.98
CA ALA A 448 -57.15 19.52 18.82
C ALA A 448 -56.26 20.20 19.87
N ARG A 449 -55.65 19.40 20.72
CA ARG A 449 -54.79 19.87 21.82
C ARG A 449 -53.52 19.04 21.90
N VAL A 450 -52.42 19.71 22.24
CA VAL A 450 -51.14 19.10 22.57
C VAL A 450 -50.72 19.59 23.95
N THR A 451 -50.56 18.65 24.88
CA THR A 451 -50.14 18.92 26.26
C THR A 451 -48.67 18.57 26.43
N VAL A 452 -47.86 19.55 26.85
CA VAL A 452 -46.45 19.36 27.18
C VAL A 452 -46.29 19.40 28.69
N THR A 453 -45.62 18.40 29.26
CA THR A 453 -45.23 18.36 30.68
C THR A 453 -43.72 18.16 30.75
N ALA A 454 -43.03 19.00 31.49
CA ALA A 454 -41.59 18.82 31.75
C ALA A 454 -41.33 18.91 33.25
N ARG A 455 -40.85 17.83 33.85
CA ARG A 455 -40.61 17.77 35.29
C ARG A 455 -39.31 17.06 35.62
N THR A 456 -38.68 17.50 36.70
CA THR A 456 -37.51 16.83 37.28
C THR A 456 -37.96 15.95 38.45
N GLU A 457 -37.69 14.65 38.38
CA GLU A 457 -38.01 13.67 39.43
C GLU A 457 -36.84 12.70 39.61
N ASP A 458 -36.41 12.44 40.85
CA ASP A 458 -35.43 11.40 41.19
C ASP A 458 -34.17 11.36 40.28
N ASP A 459 -33.52 12.51 40.06
CA ASP A 459 -32.36 12.67 39.16
C ASP A 459 -32.63 12.32 37.68
N VAL A 460 -33.89 12.37 37.25
CA VAL A 460 -34.33 12.15 35.87
C VAL A 460 -35.18 13.34 35.40
N LEU A 461 -34.82 13.89 34.24
CA LEU A 461 -35.66 14.80 33.48
C LEU A 461 -36.72 13.99 32.72
N LEU A 462 -37.98 14.20 33.08
CA LEU A 462 -39.14 13.65 32.38
C LEU A 462 -39.72 14.71 31.45
N LEU A 463 -39.77 14.40 30.15
CA LEU A 463 -40.50 15.20 29.16
C LEU A 463 -41.63 14.36 28.60
N ARG A 464 -42.86 14.86 28.68
CA ARG A 464 -44.05 14.20 28.15
C ARG A 464 -44.73 15.13 27.16
N VAL A 465 -45.05 14.60 25.98
CA VAL A 465 -45.84 15.28 24.96
C VAL A 465 -47.03 14.37 24.62
N ALA A 466 -48.23 14.82 24.99
CA ALA A 466 -49.47 14.11 24.79
C ALA A 466 -50.36 14.86 23.80
N ASP A 467 -50.97 14.14 22.86
CA ASP A 467 -51.86 14.71 21.84
C ASP A 467 -53.28 14.15 21.89
N THR A 468 -54.21 14.84 21.23
CA THR A 468 -55.62 14.42 21.05
C THR A 468 -55.88 13.89 19.63
N GLY A 469 -54.83 13.48 18.91
CA GLY A 469 -54.93 12.92 17.57
C GLY A 469 -55.47 11.49 17.57
N PRO A 470 -55.40 10.78 16.44
CA PRO A 470 -55.89 9.39 16.34
C PRO A 470 -55.05 8.38 17.12
N GLY A 471 -53.91 8.81 17.68
CA GLY A 471 -52.92 7.95 18.32
C GLY A 471 -52.14 7.10 17.32
N VAL A 472 -51.33 6.18 17.85
CA VAL A 472 -50.55 5.23 17.06
C VAL A 472 -51.17 3.84 17.20
N ASP A 473 -51.35 3.15 16.08
CA ASP A 473 -51.80 1.76 16.06
C ASP A 473 -50.82 0.87 16.87
N PRO A 474 -51.29 0.08 17.87
CA PRO A 474 -50.46 -0.84 18.64
C PRO A 474 -49.58 -1.77 17.79
N ALA A 475 -50.02 -2.14 16.58
CA ALA A 475 -49.25 -2.98 15.66
C ALA A 475 -48.03 -2.26 15.04
N HIS A 476 -47.98 -0.93 15.13
CA HIS A 476 -46.93 -0.10 14.53
C HIS A 476 -46.07 0.64 15.54
N VAL A 477 -46.30 0.49 16.85
CA VAL A 477 -45.55 1.19 17.91
C VAL A 477 -44.04 1.03 17.75
N ASP A 478 -43.56 -0.19 17.53
CA ASP A 478 -42.12 -0.45 17.31
C ASP A 478 -41.63 0.11 15.96
N ALA A 479 -42.49 0.12 14.94
CA ALA A 479 -42.19 0.60 13.60
C ALA A 479 -42.16 2.14 13.50
N VAL A 480 -42.85 2.85 14.41
CA VAL A 480 -42.83 4.33 14.46
C VAL A 480 -41.44 4.87 14.70
N PHE A 481 -40.61 4.11 15.41
CA PHE A 481 -39.22 4.42 15.69
C PHE A 481 -38.25 4.03 14.57
N GLU A 482 -38.74 3.40 13.49
CA GLU A 482 -37.95 3.10 12.31
C GLU A 482 -37.83 4.32 11.37
N ARG A 483 -36.64 4.47 10.78
CA ARG A 483 -36.34 5.61 9.92
C ARG A 483 -37.24 5.64 8.69
N GLY A 484 -37.84 6.81 8.41
CA GLY A 484 -38.67 7.01 7.23
C GLY A 484 -40.07 6.42 7.35
N TRP A 485 -40.43 5.88 8.53
CA TRP A 485 -41.81 5.53 8.85
C TRP A 485 -42.63 6.82 8.95
N SER A 486 -43.71 6.87 8.18
CA SER A 486 -44.72 7.93 8.23
C SER A 486 -46.03 7.36 7.75
N THR A 487 -47.12 7.73 8.41
CA THR A 487 -48.48 7.39 7.99
C THR A 487 -48.99 8.26 6.82
N LYS A 488 -48.20 9.23 6.36
CA LYS A 488 -48.56 10.19 5.28
C LYS A 488 -47.94 9.78 3.93
N PRO A 489 -48.61 10.05 2.78
CA PRO A 489 -48.09 9.71 1.45
C PRO A 489 -46.79 10.48 1.12
N LYS A 490 -45.81 9.78 0.50
CA LYS A 490 -44.50 10.35 0.11
C LYS A 490 -44.65 11.38 -1.03
N PRO A 491 -44.19 12.63 -0.86
CA PRO A 491 -43.97 13.51 -2.01
C PRO A 491 -42.67 13.13 -2.72
N SER A 492 -42.66 13.28 -4.04
CA SER A 492 -41.47 13.21 -4.88
C SER A 492 -40.59 14.44 -4.65
N GLY A 493 -39.66 14.35 -3.70
CA GLY A 493 -38.64 15.36 -3.43
C GLY A 493 -37.78 14.95 -2.24
N ALA A 494 -36.47 14.83 -2.46
CA ALA A 494 -35.50 14.49 -1.44
C ALA A 494 -35.41 15.62 -0.40
N GLY A 495 -35.77 15.33 0.85
CA GLY A 495 -35.51 16.20 1.99
C GLY A 495 -36.62 16.24 3.03
N GLY A 496 -36.41 15.54 4.15
CA GLY A 496 -36.86 16.04 5.45
C GLY A 496 -38.03 15.34 6.18
N ARG A 497 -38.76 14.38 5.59
CA ARG A 497 -39.88 13.73 6.31
C ARG A 497 -39.48 12.36 6.89
N GLY A 498 -39.80 12.13 8.17
CA GLY A 498 -39.53 10.88 8.89
C GLY A 498 -38.13 10.77 9.53
N LEU A 499 -37.39 11.89 9.64
CA LEU A 499 -36.11 11.96 10.37
C LEU A 499 -36.27 12.42 11.82
N GLY A 500 -37.35 13.13 12.15
CA GLY A 500 -37.52 13.78 13.46
C GLY A 500 -37.39 12.81 14.64
N LEU A 501 -38.14 11.70 14.65
CA LEU A 501 -38.08 10.73 15.74
C LEU A 501 -36.76 9.93 15.78
N ALA A 502 -36.10 9.76 14.62
CA ALA A 502 -34.77 9.15 14.56
C ALA A 502 -33.70 10.06 15.17
N LEU A 503 -33.80 11.38 14.96
CA LEU A 503 -32.93 12.38 15.61
C LEU A 503 -33.17 12.44 17.12
N VAL A 504 -34.43 12.31 17.56
CA VAL A 504 -34.79 12.18 18.99
C VAL A 504 -34.07 10.97 19.60
N ARG A 505 -34.17 9.79 18.97
CA ARG A 505 -33.48 8.58 19.46
C ARG A 505 -31.97 8.73 19.50
N GLN A 506 -31.37 9.38 18.50
CA GLN A 506 -29.93 9.62 18.48
C GLN A 506 -29.49 10.56 19.61
N ALA A 507 -30.24 11.65 19.85
CA ALA A 507 -29.99 12.55 20.96
C ALA A 507 -30.10 11.82 22.31
N LEU A 508 -31.13 10.98 22.47
CA LEU A 508 -31.34 10.19 23.69
C LEU A 508 -30.26 9.11 23.90
N ALA A 509 -29.81 8.44 22.84
CA ALA A 509 -28.73 7.46 22.94
C ALA A 509 -27.43 8.09 23.45
N ARG A 510 -27.12 9.34 23.05
CA ARG A 510 -25.92 10.07 23.51
C ARG A 510 -25.98 10.44 24.99
N CYS A 511 -27.17 10.72 25.52
CA CYS A 511 -27.36 11.13 26.90
C CYS A 511 -27.85 10.01 27.84
N GLY A 512 -27.94 8.77 27.35
CA GLY A 512 -28.47 7.64 28.12
C GLY A 512 -29.96 7.74 28.41
N GLY A 513 -30.70 8.52 27.63
CA GLY A 513 -32.14 8.69 27.75
C GLY A 513 -32.95 7.60 27.05
N VAL A 514 -34.21 7.46 27.46
CA VAL A 514 -35.16 6.49 26.90
C VAL A 514 -36.41 7.24 26.42
N LEU A 515 -37.00 6.76 25.32
CA LEU A 515 -38.25 7.26 24.75
C LEU A 515 -39.27 6.11 24.73
N ASP A 516 -40.39 6.31 25.42
CA ASP A 516 -41.55 5.43 25.40
C ASP A 516 -42.70 6.09 24.63
N LEU A 517 -43.50 5.27 23.96
CA LEU A 517 -44.74 5.68 23.30
C LEU A 517 -45.91 4.95 23.95
N GLY A 518 -46.85 5.73 24.47
CA GLY A 518 -48.10 5.26 25.05
C GLY A 518 -49.32 5.91 24.39
N ARG A 519 -50.47 5.67 25.01
CA ARG A 519 -51.73 6.32 24.63
C ARG A 519 -52.05 7.43 25.63
N SER A 520 -52.37 8.61 25.12
CA SER A 520 -52.83 9.74 25.92
C SER A 520 -54.18 9.42 26.57
N ALA A 521 -54.42 9.95 27.77
CA ALA A 521 -55.72 9.88 28.45
C ALA A 521 -56.85 10.52 27.62
N GLU A 522 -56.50 11.46 26.73
CA GLU A 522 -57.42 12.14 25.82
C GLU A 522 -57.55 11.42 24.45
N GLY A 523 -56.98 10.22 24.31
CA GLY A 523 -57.22 9.30 23.19
C GLY A 523 -56.12 9.22 22.12
N GLY A 524 -55.25 10.23 22.03
CA GLY A 524 -54.15 10.32 21.08
C GLY A 524 -52.86 9.63 21.53
N ALA A 525 -51.70 10.07 21.03
CA ALA A 525 -50.40 9.50 21.40
C ALA A 525 -49.77 10.24 22.59
N GLU A 526 -49.01 9.52 23.41
CA GLU A 526 -48.19 10.11 24.48
C GLU A 526 -46.74 9.66 24.32
N PHE A 527 -45.84 10.59 23.98
CA PHE A 527 -44.41 10.36 23.99
C PHE A 527 -43.84 10.74 25.35
N THR A 528 -43.17 9.81 26.02
CA THR A 528 -42.52 10.02 27.31
C THR A 528 -41.02 9.79 27.19
N VAL A 529 -40.25 10.86 27.40
CA VAL A 529 -38.78 10.86 27.41
C VAL A 529 -38.28 10.91 28.85
N ARG A 530 -37.30 10.07 29.18
CA ARG A 530 -36.59 10.07 30.47
C ARG A 530 -35.10 10.25 30.22
N VAL A 531 -34.49 11.28 30.80
CA VAL A 531 -33.05 11.57 30.67
C VAL A 531 -32.40 11.69 32.05
N PRO A 532 -31.33 10.94 32.36
CA PRO A 532 -30.59 11.10 33.61
C PRO A 532 -29.95 12.49 33.73
N ILE A 533 -30.08 13.14 34.89
CA ILE A 533 -29.56 14.50 35.16
C ILE A 533 -28.06 14.47 35.48
N ALA A 534 -27.59 13.41 36.14
CA ALA A 534 -26.18 13.10 36.31
C ALA A 534 -25.80 11.90 35.42
N PRO A 535 -24.57 11.83 34.87
CA PRO A 535 -24.12 10.64 34.19
C PRO A 535 -24.18 9.46 35.17
N ALA A 536 -24.99 8.45 34.84
CA ALA A 536 -24.97 7.20 35.59
C ALA A 536 -23.52 6.71 35.66
N PRO A 537 -22.99 6.34 36.84
CA PRO A 537 -21.68 5.71 36.89
C PRO A 537 -21.77 4.49 35.98
N LEU A 538 -20.94 4.47 34.93
CA LEU A 538 -20.80 3.31 34.05
C LEU A 538 -20.57 2.11 34.97
N ILE A 539 -21.61 1.29 35.13
CA ILE A 539 -21.47 -0.01 35.79
C ILE A 539 -20.56 -0.77 34.86
N ARG A 540 -19.25 -0.76 35.17
CA ARG A 540 -18.37 -1.81 34.69
C ARG A 540 -19.01 -3.09 35.18
N SER A 541 -19.45 -3.93 34.24
CA SER A 541 -19.85 -5.30 34.53
C SER A 541 -18.86 -5.90 35.53
N PRO A 542 -19.33 -6.64 36.55
CA PRO A 542 -18.43 -7.19 37.56
C PRO A 542 -17.36 -8.00 36.85
N GLU A 543 -16.12 -7.53 37.01
CA GLU A 543 -14.93 -8.22 36.57
C GLU A 543 -15.01 -9.62 37.19
N SER A 544 -15.11 -10.62 36.32
CA SER A 544 -15.04 -12.04 36.72
C SER A 544 -13.83 -12.21 37.62
N PRO A 545 -13.94 -12.90 38.77
CA PRO A 545 -12.82 -13.05 39.67
C PRO A 545 -11.66 -13.72 38.93
N ALA A 546 -10.51 -13.05 38.95
CA ALA A 546 -9.26 -13.62 38.48
C ALA A 546 -8.98 -14.92 39.24
N PRO A 547 -8.58 -16.02 38.57
CA PRO A 547 -8.16 -17.22 39.27
C PRO A 547 -6.80 -16.97 39.91
N ASP A 548 -6.80 -16.93 41.24
CA ASP A 548 -5.58 -17.02 42.05
C ASP A 548 -4.91 -18.39 41.84
N GLY A 549 -3.63 -18.33 41.49
CA GLY A 549 -2.61 -19.27 41.97
C GLY A 549 -2.28 -20.49 41.10
N VAL A 550 -1.25 -20.37 40.27
CA VAL A 550 -0.11 -21.32 40.28
C VAL A 550 1.20 -20.56 40.07
N THR A 551 2.10 -20.77 41.01
CA THR A 551 3.48 -20.28 41.12
C THR A 551 4.45 -20.84 40.06
N ALA A 552 5.34 -19.95 39.61
CA ALA A 552 6.78 -20.11 39.35
C ALA A 552 7.31 -21.19 38.38
N ALA A 553 8.04 -20.75 37.35
CA ALA A 553 9.50 -20.93 37.24
C ALA A 553 10.04 -20.48 35.85
N GLY A 554 11.22 -19.83 35.84
CA GLY A 554 12.19 -20.05 34.76
C GLY A 554 12.71 -18.84 33.95
N LEU A 555 13.71 -18.15 34.51
CA LEU A 555 14.95 -17.64 33.85
C LEU A 555 14.91 -16.64 32.65
N CYS A 556 15.28 -15.37 32.96
CA CYS A 556 16.52 -14.63 32.57
C CYS A 556 16.87 -14.34 31.06
N PRO A 557 17.76 -13.35 30.73
CA PRO A 557 17.44 -11.91 30.63
C PRO A 557 18.09 -11.13 29.45
N GLY A 558 17.60 -9.90 29.18
CA GLY A 558 18.38 -8.72 28.69
C GLY A 558 18.75 -8.62 27.20
N PRO A 559 19.21 -7.44 26.70
CA PRO A 559 19.68 -6.27 27.46
C PRO A 559 18.99 -4.93 27.13
N ARG A 560 18.95 -4.04 28.14
CA ARG A 560 18.81 -2.59 28.02
C ARG A 560 20.20 -1.98 27.81
N ALA A 561 20.34 -1.08 26.84
CA ALA A 561 21.51 -0.23 26.71
C ALA A 561 21.35 1.05 27.55
N SER A 562 22.33 1.27 28.41
CA SER A 562 22.57 2.46 29.23
C SER A 562 23.43 3.45 28.44
N ILE A 563 23.10 4.74 28.47
CA ILE A 563 24.08 5.80 28.27
C ILE A 563 23.78 6.93 29.26
N ALA A 564 24.66 7.09 30.25
CA ALA A 564 24.76 8.27 31.10
C ALA A 564 26.25 8.53 31.40
N GLY A 565 26.59 9.82 31.52
CA GLY A 565 27.92 10.35 31.87
C GLY A 565 28.59 11.01 30.65
N GLY A 566 28.94 12.29 30.62
CA GLY A 566 29.17 13.27 31.68
C GLY A 566 30.55 13.90 31.45
N ALA A 567 30.64 15.23 31.53
CA ALA A 567 31.78 16.05 32.00
C ALA A 567 31.94 17.37 31.20
N GLU A 568 31.82 18.45 31.96
CA GLU A 568 32.24 19.83 31.70
C GLU A 568 33.76 19.95 31.51
N ILE A 569 34.24 20.90 30.70
CA ILE A 569 35.44 21.74 30.99
C ILE A 569 35.34 23.09 30.22
N GLY A 570 35.55 24.20 30.97
CA GLY A 570 35.99 25.60 30.65
C GLY A 570 35.92 26.18 29.22
N GLY A 571 35.61 27.45 28.98
CA GLY A 571 35.83 28.67 29.78
C GLY A 571 37.12 29.41 29.36
N THR A 572 36.99 30.42 28.48
CA THR A 572 37.82 31.66 28.26
C THR A 572 37.49 32.19 26.84
N ALA A 573 36.80 33.31 26.65
CA ALA A 573 37.26 34.71 26.76
C ALA A 573 38.45 35.05 25.87
N ASP A 574 38.22 35.84 24.81
CA ASP A 574 38.85 37.15 24.50
C ASP A 574 38.66 37.46 22.99
N GLY A 575 38.00 38.56 22.62
CA GLY A 575 38.70 39.77 22.19
C GLY A 575 38.35 40.04 20.71
N ALA A 576 37.37 40.89 20.42
CA ALA A 576 37.51 42.34 20.20
C ALA A 576 38.08 42.72 18.81
N ARG A 577 37.50 43.83 18.30
CA ARG A 577 37.90 44.65 17.14
C ARG A 577 37.45 44.16 15.76
N SER A 578 37.06 45.00 14.80
CA SER A 578 36.68 46.41 14.70
C SER A 578 36.53 46.71 13.20
N GLY A 579 35.77 47.74 12.85
CA GLY A 579 35.94 48.50 11.59
C GLY A 579 34.91 48.14 10.52
N GLU A 580 33.79 48.85 10.41
CA GLU A 580 33.62 50.16 9.76
C GLU A 580 33.54 50.12 8.22
N ALA A 581 32.42 50.72 7.77
CA ALA A 581 32.27 51.63 6.66
C ALA A 581 32.37 51.11 5.21
N GLY A 582 31.23 51.24 4.52
CA GLY A 582 31.11 52.36 3.59
C GLY A 582 30.81 52.03 2.13
N ASN A 583 29.85 52.82 1.61
CA ASN A 583 29.53 53.12 0.21
C ASN A 583 28.80 52.06 -0.63
N VAL A 584 27.63 52.31 -1.24
CA VAL A 584 26.99 53.44 -1.98
C VAL A 584 26.83 53.04 -3.45
N GLY A 585 25.59 53.23 -3.95
CA GLY A 585 25.25 53.35 -5.37
C GLY A 585 24.98 52.02 -6.08
N THR A 586 23.98 51.86 -6.95
CA THR A 586 23.23 52.87 -7.69
C THR A 586 21.97 52.26 -8.32
N VAL A 587 20.96 53.12 -8.40
CA VAL A 587 19.76 53.16 -9.24
C VAL A 587 19.87 52.50 -10.63
N GLY A 588 18.78 51.87 -11.07
CA GLY A 588 18.51 51.59 -12.48
C GLY A 588 17.02 51.28 -12.71
N ARG A 589 16.27 52.27 -13.20
CA ARG A 589 14.83 52.23 -13.49
C ARG A 589 14.62 52.15 -15.01
N GLY A 590 13.97 51.09 -15.49
CA GLY A 590 13.19 50.98 -16.76
C GLY A 590 13.89 51.22 -18.11
N PRO A 591 13.18 51.14 -19.26
CA PRO A 591 11.74 50.85 -19.41
C PRO A 591 11.34 49.93 -20.61
N HIS A 592 10.02 49.72 -20.74
CA HIS A 592 9.18 49.44 -21.94
C HIS A 592 9.60 48.34 -22.95
N GLU A 593 8.82 47.26 -23.06
CA GLU A 593 7.68 47.08 -24.00
C GLU A 593 6.81 45.89 -23.56
#